data_AF-A0AAP2HPK2-F1
#
_entry.id   AF-A0AAP2HPK2-F1
#
_cell.length_a   1.000
_cell.length_b   1.000
_cell.length_c   1.000
_cell.angle_alpha   90.00
_cell.angle_beta   90.00
_cell.angle_gamma   90.00
#
_symmetry.space_group_name_H-M   'P 1'
#
loop_
_entity.id
_entity.type
_entity.pdbx_description
1 polymer ?
#
loop_
_entity_poly.entity_id
_entity_poly.type
_entity_poly.pdbx_seq_one_letter_code
_entity_poly.pdbx_strand_id
1 'polypeptide(L)'
;MNDITLFPADIAAMSVSQLAALPAAQKAEIDKNLDEALDWLKKARTKFDAALDAAYGEQARTALRDSGRDFGTVHLDDGQLRIKFELPKKVSWDQKQLAEIAERIVASGEKVEGYLDIKLAVSESRFTNWPPALQQQFAAARTVDSGKPSFTLSLDSEH
;
A
#
# COMPACT_ATOMS: atom_id res chain seq x y z
N MET A 1 14.69 -4.63 37.06
CA MET A 1 14.00 -4.32 35.79
C MET A 1 15.07 -3.80 34.86
N ASN A 2 15.63 -4.67 34.03
CA ASN A 2 16.46 -4.23 32.93
C ASN A 2 15.47 -3.93 31.80
N ASP A 3 14.99 -2.68 31.75
CA ASP A 3 14.33 -2.15 30.56
C ASP A 3 15.38 -2.03 29.46
N ILE A 4 15.73 -3.16 28.84
CA ILE A 4 16.45 -3.17 27.58
C ILE A 4 15.41 -2.84 26.52
N THR A 5 15.04 -1.57 26.46
CA THR A 5 14.35 -1.01 25.30
C THR A 5 15.35 -1.10 24.14
N LEU A 6 15.29 -2.20 23.38
CA LEU A 6 16.06 -2.32 22.15
C LEU A 6 15.52 -1.27 21.17
N PHE A 7 16.29 -0.21 20.97
CA PHE A 7 15.90 0.87 20.07
C PHE A 7 16.12 0.45 18.62
N PRO A 8 15.46 1.11 17.64
CA PRO A 8 15.67 0.82 16.22
C PRO A 8 17.15 0.84 15.78
N ALA A 9 17.98 1.66 16.42
CA ALA A 9 19.42 1.72 16.16
C ALA A 9 20.16 0.45 16.62
N ASP A 10 19.75 -0.14 17.75
CA ASP A 10 20.35 -1.36 18.28
C ASP A 10 20.00 -2.55 17.39
N ILE A 11 18.74 -2.64 16.93
CA ILE A 11 18.29 -3.66 15.98
C ILE A 11 19.08 -3.55 14.66
N ALA A 12 19.27 -2.33 14.15
CA ALA A 12 20.01 -2.10 12.91
C ALA A 12 21.50 -2.47 12.99
N ALA A 13 22.09 -2.42 14.19
CA ALA A 13 23.47 -2.82 14.42
C ALA A 13 23.65 -4.35 14.56
N MET A 14 22.58 -5.09 14.86
CA MET A 14 22.62 -6.54 15.02
C MET A 14 22.55 -7.27 13.66
N SER A 15 23.30 -8.37 13.53
CA SER A 15 23.16 -9.27 12.39
C SER A 15 21.85 -10.07 12.47
N VAL A 16 21.41 -10.61 11.32
CA VAL A 16 20.27 -11.52 11.25
C VAL A 16 20.46 -12.74 12.18
N SER A 17 21.67 -13.28 12.29
CA SER A 17 21.96 -14.41 13.17
C SER A 17 21.86 -14.04 14.66
N GLN A 18 22.25 -12.82 15.04
CA GLN A 18 22.11 -12.32 16.41
C GLN A 18 20.64 -12.12 16.78
N LEU A 19 19.85 -11.51 15.88
CA LEU A 19 18.40 -11.36 16.06
C LEU A 19 17.68 -12.70 16.15
N ALA A 20 18.08 -13.67 15.31
CA ALA A 20 17.53 -15.03 15.34
C ALA A 20 17.84 -15.76 16.66
N ALA A 21 18.99 -15.48 17.28
CA ALA A 21 19.41 -16.08 18.55
C ALA A 21 18.75 -15.46 19.79
N LEU A 22 17.96 -14.39 19.65
CA LEU A 22 17.31 -13.73 20.79
C LEU A 22 16.31 -14.66 21.51
N PRO A 23 16.15 -14.53 22.84
CA PRO A 23 15.06 -15.13 23.60
C PRO A 23 13.68 -14.75 23.06
N ALA A 24 12.69 -15.63 23.26
CA ALA A 24 11.32 -15.42 22.78
C ALA A 24 10.69 -14.12 23.30
N ALA A 25 10.86 -13.82 24.59
CA ALA A 25 10.36 -12.58 25.20
C ALA A 25 10.93 -11.32 24.52
N GLN A 26 12.24 -11.33 24.22
CA GLN A 26 12.89 -10.20 23.53
C GLN A 26 12.43 -10.07 22.08
N LYS A 27 12.19 -11.18 21.38
CA LYS A 27 11.60 -11.15 20.02
C LYS A 27 10.21 -10.53 20.03
N ALA A 28 9.36 -10.91 20.98
CA ALA A 28 8.01 -10.34 21.12
C ALA A 28 8.04 -8.86 21.50
N GLU A 29 8.96 -8.45 22.37
CA GLU A 29 9.15 -7.04 22.74
C GLU A 29 9.62 -6.19 21.56
N ILE A 30 10.60 -6.67 20.78
CA ILE A 30 11.07 -6.00 19.57
C ILE A 30 9.93 -5.83 18.57
N ASP A 31 9.17 -6.90 18.30
CA ASP A 31 8.04 -6.89 17.36
C ASP A 31 7.02 -5.82 17.72
N LYS A 32 6.56 -5.83 18.98
CA LYS A 32 5.64 -4.81 19.50
C LYS A 32 6.21 -3.39 19.39
N ASN A 33 7.45 -3.19 19.83
CA ASN A 33 8.07 -1.85 19.83
C ASN A 33 8.25 -1.32 18.40
N LEU A 34 8.57 -2.19 17.43
CA LEU A 34 8.66 -1.82 16.02
C LEU A 34 7.31 -1.40 15.46
N ASP A 35 6.24 -2.15 15.75
CA ASP A 35 4.89 -1.80 15.30
C ASP A 35 4.41 -0.45 15.87
N GLU A 36 4.62 -0.21 17.17
CA GLU A 36 4.29 1.05 17.82
C GLU A 36 5.09 2.22 17.22
N ALA A 37 6.40 2.02 16.99
CA ALA A 37 7.25 3.03 16.37
C ALA A 37 6.84 3.33 14.93
N LEU A 38 6.48 2.31 14.14
CA LEU A 38 6.00 2.47 12.76
C LEU A 38 4.68 3.24 12.71
N ASP A 39 3.72 2.90 13.57
CA ASP A 39 2.45 3.61 13.65
C ASP A 39 2.64 5.07 14.06
N TRP A 40 3.46 5.33 15.09
CA TRP A 40 3.77 6.68 15.53
C TRP A 40 4.46 7.51 14.43
N LEU A 41 5.49 6.95 13.76
CA LEU A 41 6.19 7.63 12.67
C LEU A 41 5.25 7.92 11.48
N LYS A 42 4.36 6.98 11.14
CA LYS A 42 3.35 7.19 10.08
C LYS A 42 2.41 8.33 10.41
N LYS A 43 1.92 8.40 11.66
CA LYS A 43 1.07 9.50 12.14
C LYS A 43 1.82 10.84 12.13
N ALA A 44 3.05 10.87 12.63
CA ALA A 44 3.89 12.06 12.63
C ALA A 44 4.17 12.56 11.21
N ARG A 45 4.51 11.65 10.28
CA ARG A 45 4.70 11.96 8.86
C ARG A 45 3.45 12.56 8.23
N THR A 46 2.30 11.93 8.43
CA THR A 46 1.01 12.42 7.91
C THR A 46 0.71 13.83 8.42
N LYS A 47 0.94 14.09 9.72
CA LYS A 47 0.75 15.41 10.31
C LYS A 47 1.69 16.45 9.71
N PHE A 48 2.95 16.09 9.47
CA PHE A 48 3.93 17.00 8.87
C PHE A 48 3.64 17.27 7.40
N ASP A 49 3.22 16.27 6.62
CA ASP A 49 2.79 16.45 5.23
C ASP A 49 1.59 17.40 5.14
N ALA A 50 0.62 17.28 6.06
CA ALA A 50 -0.49 18.22 6.15
C ALA A 50 -0.03 19.64 6.50
N ALA A 51 0.98 19.78 7.37
CA ALA A 51 1.57 21.08 7.69
C ALA A 51 2.30 21.69 6.48
N LEU A 52 3.00 20.88 5.68
CA LEU A 52 3.63 21.32 4.43
C LEU A 52 2.58 21.76 3.39
N ASP A 53 1.47 21.03 3.24
CA ASP A 53 0.39 21.45 2.34
C ASP A 53 -0.29 22.75 2.82
N ALA A 54 -0.45 22.93 4.13
CA ALA A 54 -0.95 24.18 4.71
C ALA A 54 0.02 25.36 4.51
N ALA A 55 1.33 25.11 4.58
CA ALA A 55 2.36 26.14 4.42
C ALA A 55 2.58 26.54 2.95
N TYR A 56 2.65 25.56 2.05
CA TYR A 56 3.13 25.77 0.67
C TYR A 56 2.12 25.36 -0.42
N GLY A 57 1.09 24.59 -0.06
CA GLY A 57 0.21 23.95 -1.04
C GLY A 57 -0.59 24.95 -1.87
N GLU A 58 -1.14 26.01 -1.27
CA GLU A 58 -1.90 27.01 -2.03
C GLU A 58 -1.02 27.84 -2.96
N GLN A 59 0.20 28.19 -2.51
CA GLN A 59 1.19 28.85 -3.36
C GLN A 59 1.56 27.97 -4.55
N ALA A 60 1.79 26.68 -4.32
CA ALA A 60 2.14 25.73 -5.38
C ALA A 60 0.99 25.52 -6.39
N ARG A 61 -0.25 25.40 -5.90
CA ARG A 61 -1.46 25.30 -6.74
C ARG A 61 -1.70 26.59 -7.54
N THR A 62 -1.43 27.75 -6.95
CA THR A 62 -1.49 29.03 -7.67
C THR A 62 -0.43 29.08 -8.77
N ALA A 63 0.82 28.71 -8.49
CA ALA A 63 1.88 28.66 -9.50
C ALA A 63 1.57 27.70 -10.66
N LEU A 64 0.90 26.57 -10.38
CA LEU A 64 0.38 25.68 -11.42
C LEU A 64 -0.67 26.40 -12.29
N ARG A 65 -1.69 27.00 -11.67
CA ARG A 65 -2.77 27.72 -12.38
C ARG A 65 -2.24 28.89 -13.21
N ASP A 66 -1.31 29.67 -12.68
CA ASP A 66 -0.69 30.80 -13.38
C ASP A 66 0.11 30.33 -14.61
N SER A 67 0.62 29.10 -14.57
CA SER A 67 1.26 28.44 -15.72
C SER A 67 0.28 27.72 -16.66
N GLY A 68 -1.04 27.87 -16.45
CA GLY A 68 -2.09 27.23 -17.25
C GLY A 68 -2.22 25.72 -17.01
N ARG A 69 -1.76 25.21 -15.86
CA ARG A 69 -1.80 23.78 -15.52
C ARG A 69 -2.63 23.55 -14.26
N ASP A 70 -3.48 22.51 -14.26
CA ASP A 70 -4.22 22.08 -13.06
C ASP A 70 -3.44 21.06 -12.22
N PHE A 71 -2.47 20.40 -12.84
CA PHE A 71 -1.65 19.34 -12.27
C PHE A 71 -0.22 19.40 -12.82
N GLY A 72 0.71 18.76 -12.13
CA GLY A 72 2.11 18.68 -12.51
C GLY A 72 3.04 19.10 -11.38
N THR A 73 4.28 19.43 -11.74
CA THR A 73 5.32 19.81 -10.79
C THR A 73 5.60 21.30 -10.87
N VAL A 74 5.80 21.92 -9.70
CA VAL A 74 6.37 23.27 -9.54
C VAL A 74 7.46 23.23 -8.48
N HIS A 75 8.35 24.20 -8.55
CA HIS A 75 9.39 24.42 -7.56
C HIS A 75 9.12 25.75 -6.86
N LEU A 76 9.20 25.75 -5.54
CA LEU A 76 9.12 26.94 -4.70
C LEU A 76 10.42 27.06 -3.91
N ASP A 77 10.76 28.28 -3.53
CA ASP A 77 11.88 28.58 -2.65
C ASP A 77 11.36 29.25 -1.37
N ASP A 78 11.83 28.77 -0.23
CA ASP A 78 11.61 29.37 1.10
C ASP A 78 12.96 29.51 1.81
N GLY A 79 13.63 30.64 1.56
CA GLY A 79 14.98 30.89 2.05
C GLY A 79 16.00 29.86 1.54
N GLN A 80 16.45 28.97 2.41
CA GLN A 80 17.38 27.88 2.07
C GLN A 80 16.67 26.59 1.64
N LEU A 81 15.35 26.51 1.85
CA LEU A 81 14.56 25.34 1.52
C LEU A 81 14.09 25.42 0.06
N ARG A 82 14.46 24.41 -0.74
CA ARG A 82 13.92 24.20 -2.09
C ARG A 82 12.79 23.18 -2.02
N ILE A 83 11.57 23.60 -2.32
CA ILE A 83 10.39 22.75 -2.28
C ILE A 83 10.05 22.30 -3.71
N LYS A 84 10.11 20.98 -3.95
CA LYS A 84 9.48 20.36 -5.12
C LYS A 84 8.05 19.97 -4.73
N PHE A 85 7.06 20.65 -5.28
CA PHE A 85 5.65 20.27 -5.14
C PHE A 85 5.19 19.53 -6.39
N GLU A 86 4.56 18.38 -6.20
CA GLU A 86 4.05 17.54 -7.26
C GLU A 86 2.58 17.23 -7.02
N LEU A 87 1.72 17.71 -7.92
CA LEU A 87 0.28 17.42 -7.92
C LEU A 87 -0.02 16.46 -9.08
N PRO A 88 -0.06 15.15 -8.84
CA PRO A 88 -0.26 14.19 -9.91
C PRO A 88 -1.69 14.27 -10.47
N LYS A 89 -1.84 14.04 -11.77
CA LYS A 89 -3.15 13.81 -12.37
C LYS A 89 -3.67 12.45 -11.90
N LYS A 90 -4.82 12.43 -11.23
CA LYS A 90 -5.52 11.20 -10.87
C LYS A 90 -6.72 11.01 -11.79
N VAL A 91 -6.71 9.93 -12.58
CA VAL A 91 -7.87 9.51 -13.38
C VAL A 91 -8.59 8.40 -12.62
N SER A 92 -9.89 8.58 -12.39
CA SER A 92 -10.77 7.54 -11.86
C SER A 92 -11.90 7.32 -12.85
N TRP A 93 -12.28 6.06 -13.04
CA TRP A 93 -13.35 5.68 -13.94
C TRP A 93 -14.60 5.31 -13.15
N ASP A 94 -15.74 5.86 -13.55
CA ASP A 94 -17.04 5.43 -13.03
C ASP A 94 -17.30 4.00 -13.50
N GLN A 95 -17.24 3.06 -12.55
CA GLN A 95 -17.37 1.64 -12.84
C GLN A 95 -18.76 1.27 -13.36
N LYS A 96 -19.82 1.99 -12.94
CA LYS A 96 -21.16 1.75 -13.43
C LYS A 96 -21.25 2.13 -14.91
N GLN A 97 -20.72 3.31 -15.26
CA GLN A 97 -20.70 3.75 -16.65
C GLN A 97 -19.80 2.86 -17.52
N LEU A 98 -18.64 2.42 -17.02
CA LEU A 98 -17.80 1.48 -17.77
C LEU A 98 -18.48 0.13 -18.00
N ALA A 99 -19.26 -0.38 -17.04
CA ALA A 99 -20.03 -1.61 -17.22
C ALA A 99 -21.12 -1.44 -18.30
N GLU A 100 -21.88 -0.34 -18.26
CA GLU A 100 -22.87 -0.02 -19.28
C GLU A 100 -22.24 0.14 -20.67
N ILE A 101 -21.05 0.75 -20.75
CA ILE A 101 -20.28 0.86 -22.01
C ILE A 101 -19.83 -0.51 -22.49
N ALA A 102 -19.31 -1.37 -21.61
CA ALA A 102 -18.90 -2.73 -21.95
C ALA A 102 -20.07 -3.56 -22.50
N GLU A 103 -21.25 -3.47 -21.89
CA GLU A 103 -22.47 -4.13 -22.40
C GLU A 103 -22.85 -3.63 -23.80
N ARG A 104 -22.75 -2.32 -24.06
CA ARG A 104 -23.01 -1.74 -25.40
C ARG A 104 -22.00 -2.20 -26.44
N ILE A 105 -20.72 -2.30 -26.09
CA ILE A 105 -19.64 -2.83 -26.96
C ILE A 105 -19.94 -4.29 -27.33
N VAL A 106 -20.33 -5.12 -26.36
CA VAL A 106 -20.72 -6.51 -26.65
C VAL A 106 -21.96 -6.57 -27.54
N ALA A 107 -22.97 -5.73 -27.26
CA ALA A 107 -24.20 -5.67 -28.06
C ALA A 107 -23.96 -5.19 -29.51
N SER A 108 -22.91 -4.39 -29.77
CA SER A 108 -22.51 -4.01 -31.14
C SER A 108 -21.69 -5.10 -31.86
N GLY A 109 -21.40 -6.22 -31.19
CA GLY A 109 -20.60 -7.32 -31.74
C GLY A 109 -19.09 -7.10 -31.64
N GLU A 110 -18.66 -6.10 -30.87
CA GLU A 110 -17.26 -5.77 -30.66
C GLU A 110 -16.69 -6.43 -29.39
N LYS A 111 -15.36 -6.48 -29.30
CA LYS A 111 -14.64 -7.04 -28.16
C LYS A 111 -14.30 -5.95 -27.15
N VAL A 112 -14.64 -6.18 -25.89
CA VAL A 112 -14.42 -5.21 -24.78
C VAL A 112 -12.94 -4.94 -24.56
N GLU A 113 -12.08 -5.93 -24.79
CA GLU A 113 -10.63 -5.84 -24.63
C GLU A 113 -9.96 -4.86 -25.61
N GLY A 114 -10.67 -4.43 -26.67
CA GLY A 114 -10.20 -3.35 -27.54
C GLY A 114 -10.28 -1.96 -26.91
N TYR A 115 -11.01 -1.83 -25.81
CA TYR A 115 -11.36 -0.54 -25.20
C TYR A 115 -11.05 -0.48 -23.70
N LEU A 116 -11.15 -1.60 -22.99
CA LEU A 116 -10.96 -1.69 -21.54
C LEU A 116 -9.89 -2.73 -21.20
N ASP A 117 -9.03 -2.40 -20.23
CA ASP A 117 -8.10 -3.37 -19.64
C ASP A 117 -8.88 -4.35 -18.77
N ILE A 118 -8.98 -5.62 -19.22
CA ILE A 118 -9.71 -6.67 -18.51
C ILE A 118 -8.74 -7.62 -17.81
N LYS A 119 -8.86 -7.71 -16.49
CA LYS A 119 -8.20 -8.75 -15.69
C LYS A 119 -9.22 -9.79 -15.24
N LEU A 120 -9.18 -10.97 -15.86
CA LEU A 120 -9.98 -12.11 -15.42
C LEU A 120 -9.37 -12.70 -14.14
N ALA A 121 -10.14 -12.70 -13.06
CA ALA A 121 -9.71 -13.25 -11.78
C ALA A 121 -10.89 -13.92 -11.08
N VAL A 122 -10.62 -15.09 -10.50
CA VAL A 122 -11.55 -15.78 -9.60
C VAL A 122 -10.95 -15.68 -8.21
N SER A 123 -11.71 -15.14 -7.25
CA SER A 123 -11.27 -15.15 -5.85
C SER A 123 -11.23 -16.59 -5.36
N GLU A 124 -10.19 -16.97 -4.61
CA GLU A 124 -10.00 -18.34 -4.13
C GLU A 124 -11.21 -18.86 -3.35
N SER A 125 -11.77 -18.04 -2.45
CA SER A 125 -12.99 -18.38 -1.69
C SER A 125 -14.19 -18.71 -2.60
N ARG A 126 -14.31 -18.04 -3.75
CA ARG A 126 -15.39 -18.34 -4.71
C ARG A 126 -15.14 -19.67 -5.40
N PHE A 127 -13.91 -19.92 -5.83
CA PHE A 127 -13.50 -21.16 -6.45
C PHE A 127 -13.73 -22.37 -5.52
N THR A 128 -13.31 -22.29 -4.25
CA THR A 128 -13.47 -23.40 -3.27
C THR A 128 -14.92 -23.70 -2.94
N ASN A 129 -15.81 -22.71 -3.07
CA ASN A 129 -17.25 -22.86 -2.82
C ASN A 129 -18.04 -23.36 -4.04
N TRP A 130 -17.39 -23.57 -5.19
CA TRP A 130 -18.06 -24.11 -6.38
C TRP A 130 -18.27 -25.62 -6.30
N PRO A 131 -19.26 -26.17 -7.04
CA PRO A 131 -19.35 -27.60 -7.28
C PRO A 131 -18.07 -28.18 -7.88
N PRO A 132 -17.72 -29.46 -7.59
CA PRO A 132 -16.46 -30.08 -8.05
C PRO A 132 -16.24 -30.00 -9.57
N ALA A 133 -17.31 -30.11 -10.37
CA ALA A 133 -17.22 -30.04 -11.82
C ALA A 133 -16.70 -28.68 -12.32
N LEU A 134 -17.12 -27.57 -11.70
CA LEU A 134 -16.63 -26.23 -12.05
C LEU A 134 -15.21 -26.01 -11.54
N GLN A 135 -14.88 -26.53 -10.35
CA GLN A 135 -13.50 -26.49 -9.87
C GLN A 135 -12.54 -27.19 -10.84
N GLN A 136 -12.92 -28.37 -11.35
CA GLN A 136 -12.11 -29.14 -12.28
C GLN A 136 -11.87 -28.40 -13.62
N GLN A 137 -12.89 -27.71 -14.14
CA GLN A 137 -12.75 -26.94 -15.39
C GLN A 137 -11.75 -25.78 -15.26
N PHE A 138 -11.71 -25.13 -14.10
CA PHE A 138 -10.85 -23.97 -13.86
C PHE A 138 -9.49 -24.34 -13.25
N ALA A 139 -9.30 -25.60 -12.83
CA ALA A 139 -8.08 -26.05 -12.17
C ALA A 139 -6.82 -25.86 -13.04
N ALA A 140 -6.91 -26.10 -14.35
CA ALA A 140 -5.78 -25.93 -15.27
C ALA A 140 -5.34 -24.46 -15.46
N ALA A 141 -6.23 -23.50 -15.16
CA ALA A 141 -5.93 -22.07 -15.20
C ALA A 141 -5.38 -21.53 -13.86
N ARG A 142 -5.25 -22.40 -12.84
CA ARG A 142 -4.83 -22.02 -11.49
C ARG A 142 -3.35 -22.38 -11.28
N THR A 143 -2.59 -21.43 -10.74
CA THR A 143 -1.24 -21.66 -10.24
C THR A 143 -1.25 -21.46 -8.73
N VAL A 144 -0.68 -22.42 -7.99
CA VAL A 144 -0.56 -22.35 -6.53
C VAL A 144 0.91 -22.42 -6.19
N ASP A 145 1.45 -21.29 -5.79
CA ASP A 145 2.80 -21.17 -5.28
C ASP A 145 2.76 -20.76 -3.80
N SER A 146 3.87 -20.98 -3.09
CA SER A 146 4.00 -20.51 -1.72
C SER A 146 4.00 -18.98 -1.68
N GLY A 147 3.14 -18.43 -0.82
CA GLY A 147 3.17 -17.01 -0.48
C GLY A 147 4.41 -16.63 0.32
N LYS A 148 4.63 -15.32 0.51
CA LYS A 148 5.64 -14.85 1.45
C LYS A 148 5.25 -15.28 2.88
N PRO A 149 6.17 -15.83 3.69
CA PRO A 149 5.88 -16.14 5.08
C PRO A 149 5.54 -14.86 5.84
N SER A 150 4.62 -14.97 6.79
CA SER A 150 4.30 -13.92 7.76
C SER A 150 4.37 -14.51 9.16
N PHE A 151 4.82 -13.71 10.11
CA PHE A 151 4.94 -14.11 11.51
C PHE A 151 4.04 -13.20 12.35
N THR A 152 3.39 -13.78 13.34
CA THR A 152 2.66 -13.05 14.39
C THR A 152 3.15 -13.62 15.70
N LEU A 153 3.72 -12.76 16.56
CA LEU A 153 4.27 -13.17 17.84
C LEU A 153 3.25 -12.93 18.96
N SER A 154 2.99 -13.99 19.74
CA SER A 154 2.17 -13.94 20.94
C SER A 154 2.90 -14.71 22.04
N LEU A 155 2.91 -14.18 23.27
CA LEU A 155 3.38 -14.92 24.44
C LEU A 155 2.18 -15.62 25.08
N ASP A 156 2.29 -16.92 25.31
CA ASP A 156 1.26 -17.66 26.05
C ASP A 156 1.13 -17.10 27.47
N SER A 157 -0.10 -16.74 27.84
CA SER A 157 -0.41 -16.20 29.15
C SER A 157 -0.77 -17.33 30.13
N GLU A 158 0.13 -18.27 30.40
CA GLU A 158 -0.09 -19.31 31.44
C GLU A 158 1.19 -19.70 32.18
N HIS A 159 1.48 -19.00 33.29
CA HIS A 159 1.39 -19.55 34.65
C HIS A 159 1.41 -18.43 35.70
#